data_AF-A0A969B5G6-F1
#
_entry.id   AF-A0A969B5G6-F1
#
_cell.length_a   1.000
_cell.length_b   1.000
_cell.length_c   1.000
_cell.angle_alpha   90.00
_cell.angle_beta   90.00
_cell.angle_gamma   90.00
#
_symmetry.space_group_name_H-M   'P 1'
#
loop_
_entity.id
_entity.type
_entity.pdbx_description
1 polymer ?
#
loop_
_entity_poly.entity_id
_entity_poly.type
_entity_poly.pdbx_seq_one_letter_code
_entity_poly.pdbx_strand_id
1 'polypeptide(L)'
;MKIILLHIALFLMVLMSHAQTPQQKLPEKTRILFLLDGSGSMLAKWENTYRISVAKKLLSDFVDSLRTNQNLELALRIYGHQYDQRLRRCDDTRLEAPFAPNNHDRIINALKTLGPKGTTPIAYALEQAANDFPSNGHTRNIIIMITDGIESCDGDPCAVSLALQRKGVFLKPFIIGIGMDKEFENQFGCMGSFYDAADISAFRQALNNALYQSLGKTTVSVELLDAHDRPTETNVNVSFINHFTQNAAFEFVHYRDEVGRPDSVEIDPVLSYDIIVNTIPQVRQNNISIVAGKHNVLKVKAPQGMLSVLQPGHTEYKDGVLALVRPSGSSGLLTTIALPGKAPLLVGTYDVELTTLPRRIYKNVTIAQSKTSEVKPEQPGVVNFLTSSRGIGSIYQIMDDGSQRWIHNLDQTQIRNTVAIQPGSYKVVYRSEQAKGSKYTSIKSFEVKPGSSFNISL
;
A
#
# COMPACT_ATOMS: atom_id res chain seq x y z
N MET A 1 -6.22 23.18 -54.68
CA MET A 1 -4.90 22.86 -54.09
C MET A 1 -4.74 23.31 -52.64
N LYS A 2 -5.21 24.51 -52.23
CA LYS A 2 -5.10 24.99 -50.82
C LYS A 2 -5.92 24.22 -49.78
N ILE A 3 -7.07 23.64 -50.15
CA ILE A 3 -7.92 22.87 -49.22
C ILE A 3 -7.34 21.48 -48.92
N ILE A 4 -6.62 20.88 -49.88
CA ILE A 4 -5.97 19.58 -49.73
C ILE A 4 -4.75 19.68 -48.78
N LEU A 5 -3.98 20.77 -48.85
CA LEU A 5 -2.88 21.01 -47.90
C LEU A 5 -3.37 21.23 -46.45
N LEU A 6 -4.55 21.83 -46.26
CA LEU A 6 -5.11 22.06 -44.92
C LEU A 6 -5.58 20.75 -44.26
N HIS A 7 -6.06 19.78 -45.05
CA HIS A 7 -6.47 18.46 -44.56
C HIS A 7 -5.28 17.55 -44.27
N ILE A 8 -4.17 17.67 -45.03
CA ILE A 8 -2.91 16.95 -44.75
C ILE A 8 -2.24 17.49 -43.47
N ALA A 9 -2.30 18.81 -43.23
CA ALA A 9 -1.79 19.41 -41.99
C ALA A 9 -2.62 19.02 -40.75
N LEU A 10 -3.95 18.88 -40.90
CA LEU A 10 -4.83 18.46 -39.81
C LEU A 10 -4.73 16.95 -39.52
N PHE A 11 -4.36 16.13 -40.51
CA PHE A 11 -4.10 14.70 -40.34
C PHE A 11 -2.73 14.41 -39.70
N LEU A 12 -1.73 15.29 -39.89
CA LEU A 12 -0.41 15.16 -39.25
C LEU A 12 -0.39 15.54 -37.76
N MET A 13 -1.36 16.33 -37.28
CA MET A 13 -1.44 16.72 -35.86
C MET A 13 -2.05 15.64 -34.94
N VAL A 14 -2.62 14.58 -35.50
CA VAL A 14 -3.34 13.52 -34.73
C VAL A 14 -2.44 12.34 -34.33
N LEU A 15 -1.16 12.32 -34.72
CA LEU A 15 -0.24 11.19 -34.45
C LEU A 15 0.96 11.54 -33.55
N MET A 16 0.84 12.56 -32.70
CA MET A 16 1.71 12.70 -31.53
C MET A 16 1.07 11.97 -30.34
N SER A 17 0.86 10.65 -30.50
CA SER A 17 0.62 9.76 -29.37
C SER A 17 1.83 9.86 -28.47
N HIS A 18 1.71 10.64 -27.40
CA HIS A 18 2.75 10.71 -26.37
C HIS A 18 2.82 9.32 -25.75
N ALA A 19 3.82 8.53 -26.17
CA ALA A 19 4.14 7.29 -25.50
C ALA A 19 4.36 7.63 -24.01
N GLN A 20 3.63 6.93 -23.13
CA GLN A 20 3.78 7.12 -21.70
C GLN A 20 5.24 6.81 -21.33
N THR A 21 5.92 7.80 -20.76
CA THR A 21 7.31 7.62 -20.33
C THR A 21 7.30 6.88 -18.99
N PRO A 22 8.12 5.82 -18.80
CA PRO A 22 8.24 5.15 -17.51
C PRO A 22 8.66 6.17 -16.44
N GLN A 23 7.79 6.41 -15.47
CA GLN A 23 8.01 7.43 -14.43
C GLN A 23 8.73 6.87 -13.19
N GLN A 24 8.78 5.55 -13.04
CA GLN A 24 9.40 4.91 -11.89
C GLN A 24 10.93 5.07 -11.94
N LYS A 25 11.48 5.82 -10.97
CA LYS A 25 12.92 6.04 -10.83
C LYS A 25 13.40 5.58 -9.46
N LEU A 26 14.29 4.60 -9.47
CA LEU A 26 15.05 4.24 -8.27
C LEU A 26 16.06 5.34 -7.92
N PRO A 27 16.51 5.43 -6.66
CA PRO A 27 17.59 6.34 -6.29
C PRO A 27 18.82 6.09 -7.16
N GLU A 28 19.30 7.12 -7.87
CA GLU A 28 20.48 7.01 -8.74
C GLU A 28 21.78 6.91 -7.93
N LYS A 29 21.78 7.42 -6.70
CA LYS A 29 22.94 7.47 -5.81
C LYS A 29 22.70 6.71 -4.51
N THR A 30 23.69 5.94 -4.08
CA THR A 30 23.69 5.23 -2.79
C THR A 30 24.77 5.79 -1.88
N ARG A 31 24.40 6.07 -0.63
CA ARG A 31 25.28 6.52 0.45
C ARG A 31 25.47 5.39 1.43
N ILE A 32 26.73 5.05 1.67
CA ILE A 32 27.10 3.99 2.61
C ILE A 32 27.93 4.60 3.73
N LEU A 33 27.42 4.53 4.96
CA LEU A 33 28.16 4.83 6.17
C LEU A 33 28.62 3.52 6.80
N PHE A 34 29.93 3.32 6.87
CA PHE A 34 30.51 2.24 7.67
C PHE A 34 30.53 2.67 9.12
N LEU A 35 29.86 1.91 9.98
CA LEU A 35 29.84 2.08 11.42
C LEU A 35 30.67 0.96 12.05
N LEU A 36 31.92 1.26 12.38
CA LEU A 36 32.88 0.27 12.85
C LEU A 36 33.03 0.32 14.38
N ASP A 37 32.97 -0.86 14.99
CA ASP A 37 33.34 -1.07 16.39
C ASP A 37 34.85 -0.98 16.59
N GLY A 38 35.26 -0.01 17.39
CA GLY A 38 36.63 0.18 17.86
C GLY A 38 36.76 0.00 19.37
N SER A 39 35.82 -0.69 20.02
CA SER A 39 35.86 -0.96 21.46
C SER A 39 36.91 -2.00 21.83
N GLY A 40 37.24 -2.08 23.12
CA GLY A 40 38.25 -3.01 23.63
C GLY A 40 37.98 -4.48 23.34
N SER A 41 36.72 -4.91 23.19
CA SER A 41 36.35 -6.30 22.85
C SER A 41 36.94 -6.74 21.52
N MET A 42 37.11 -5.82 20.57
CA MET A 42 37.68 -6.09 19.25
C MET A 42 39.17 -6.49 19.27
N LEU A 43 39.83 -6.44 20.44
CA LEU A 43 41.14 -7.03 20.71
C LEU A 43 41.08 -8.53 21.02
N ALA A 44 39.90 -9.13 21.07
CA ALA A 44 39.75 -10.57 21.15
C ALA A 44 40.29 -11.24 19.88
N LYS A 45 40.81 -12.46 20.06
CA LYS A 45 41.27 -13.27 18.93
C LYS A 45 40.08 -13.85 18.17
N TRP A 46 40.22 -13.89 16.86
CA TRP A 46 39.36 -14.65 15.97
C TRP A 46 40.27 -15.39 14.99
N GLU A 47 40.18 -16.72 15.04
CA GLU A 47 41.19 -17.61 14.45
C GLU A 47 42.61 -17.24 14.97
N ASN A 48 43.55 -16.95 14.07
CA ASN A 48 44.95 -16.67 14.37
C ASN A 48 45.28 -15.16 14.42
N THR A 49 44.28 -14.29 14.44
CA THR A 49 44.45 -12.83 14.40
C THR A 49 43.46 -12.13 15.32
N TYR A 50 43.54 -10.80 15.44
CA TYR A 50 42.58 -10.01 16.20
C TYR A 50 41.35 -9.65 15.36
N ARG A 51 40.16 -9.61 15.96
CA ARG A 51 38.90 -9.22 15.29
C ARG A 51 39.02 -7.87 14.59
N ILE A 52 39.63 -6.88 15.26
CA ILE A 52 39.90 -5.56 14.65
C ILE A 52 40.80 -5.64 13.42
N SER A 53 41.81 -6.50 13.43
CA SER A 53 42.75 -6.64 12.31
C SER A 53 42.03 -7.19 11.08
N VAL A 54 41.10 -8.13 11.29
CA VAL A 54 40.25 -8.65 10.21
C VAL A 54 39.30 -7.57 9.71
N ALA A 55 38.57 -6.90 10.60
CA ALA A 55 37.62 -5.86 10.24
C ALA A 55 38.29 -4.73 9.43
N LYS A 56 39.45 -4.23 9.89
CA LYS A 56 40.26 -3.22 9.19
C LYS A 56 40.65 -3.68 7.79
N LYS A 57 41.15 -4.91 7.65
CA LYS A 57 41.61 -5.46 6.37
C LYS A 57 40.44 -5.60 5.40
N LEU A 58 39.36 -6.27 5.82
CA LEU A 58 38.21 -6.53 4.96
C LEU A 58 37.49 -5.23 4.56
N LEU A 59 37.33 -4.29 5.48
CA LEU A 59 36.79 -2.96 5.14
C LEU A 59 37.70 -2.20 4.19
N SER A 60 39.02 -2.26 4.36
CA SER A 60 39.95 -1.57 3.45
C SER A 60 39.89 -2.16 2.04
N ASP A 61 39.96 -3.49 1.93
CA ASP A 61 39.83 -4.21 0.65
C ASP A 61 38.48 -3.90 -0.02
N PHE A 62 37.42 -3.85 0.78
CA PHE A 62 36.07 -3.57 0.31
C PHE A 62 35.91 -2.13 -0.19
N VAL A 63 36.32 -1.14 0.62
CA VAL A 63 36.32 0.27 0.21
C VAL A 63 37.11 0.42 -1.08
N ASP A 64 38.30 -0.16 -1.17
CA ASP A 64 39.11 -0.11 -2.39
C ASP A 64 38.38 -0.68 -3.63
N SER A 65 37.65 -1.79 -3.47
CA SER A 65 36.87 -2.40 -4.56
C SER A 65 35.73 -1.53 -5.09
N LEU A 66 35.23 -0.58 -4.29
CA LEU A 66 34.13 0.30 -4.65
C LEU A 66 34.55 1.54 -5.45
N ARG A 67 35.84 1.74 -5.72
CA ARG A 67 36.36 2.93 -6.44
C ARG A 67 35.78 3.11 -7.84
N THR A 68 35.37 2.01 -8.47
CA THR A 68 34.86 2.03 -9.85
C THR A 68 33.40 2.50 -9.95
N ASN A 69 32.68 2.60 -8.83
CA ASN A 69 31.27 2.98 -8.82
C ASN A 69 31.09 4.47 -8.51
N GLN A 70 30.77 5.26 -9.53
CA GLN A 70 30.58 6.71 -9.44
C GLN A 70 29.27 7.12 -8.73
N ASN A 71 28.36 6.17 -8.53
CA ASN A 71 27.07 6.39 -7.89
C ASN A 71 27.10 6.13 -6.38
N LEU A 72 28.31 5.96 -5.80
CA LEU A 72 28.51 5.75 -4.37
C LEU A 72 29.16 6.95 -3.68
N GLU A 73 28.65 7.28 -2.50
CA GLU A 73 29.35 8.13 -1.54
C GLU A 73 29.58 7.33 -0.26
N LEU A 74 30.81 7.39 0.26
CA LEU A 74 31.22 6.58 1.42
C LEU A 74 31.58 7.48 2.60
N ALA A 75 31.24 7.02 3.80
CA ALA A 75 31.62 7.64 5.07
C ALA A 75 32.08 6.56 6.08
N LEU A 76 32.88 6.96 7.07
CA LEU A 76 33.32 6.11 8.17
C LEU A 76 33.09 6.81 9.51
N ARG A 77 32.26 6.21 10.35
CA ARG A 77 32.13 6.52 11.77
C ARG A 77 32.66 5.33 12.58
N ILE A 78 33.39 5.64 13.64
CA ILE A 78 33.93 4.64 14.57
C ILE A 78 33.39 4.96 15.95
N TYR A 79 33.11 3.94 16.75
CA TYR A 79 32.72 4.09 18.15
C TYR A 79 33.62 3.27 19.08
N GLY A 80 33.72 3.72 20.33
CA GLY A 80 34.51 3.04 21.35
C GLY A 80 36.02 3.14 21.17
N HIS A 81 36.56 4.00 20.31
CA HIS A 81 37.99 4.05 19.99
C HIS A 81 38.73 5.25 20.57
N GLN A 82 38.04 6.26 21.12
CA GLN A 82 38.67 7.50 21.56
C GLN A 82 39.21 7.40 22.98
N TYR A 83 38.50 6.71 23.87
CA TYR A 83 38.78 6.66 25.30
C TYR A 83 39.06 5.24 25.78
N ASP A 84 39.77 5.12 26.91
CA ASP A 84 40.03 3.84 27.58
C ASP A 84 38.74 3.29 28.20
N GLN A 85 38.50 1.98 28.08
CA GLN A 85 37.30 1.28 28.58
C GLN A 85 37.01 1.55 30.07
N ARG A 86 38.03 1.84 30.88
CA ARG A 86 37.88 2.18 32.31
C ARG A 86 37.05 3.45 32.54
N LEU A 87 36.99 4.35 31.55
CA LEU A 87 36.22 5.59 31.63
C LEU A 87 34.72 5.40 31.32
N ARG A 88 34.31 4.23 30.81
CA ARG A 88 32.91 3.87 30.50
C ARG A 88 32.15 4.97 29.76
N ARG A 89 32.77 5.51 28.71
CA ARG A 89 32.21 6.61 27.91
C ARG A 89 31.18 6.06 26.92
N CYS A 90 29.92 6.23 27.27
CA CYS A 90 28.79 5.82 26.43
C CYS A 90 28.44 6.80 25.30
N ASP A 91 29.22 7.87 25.18
CA ASP A 91 29.17 8.89 24.13
C ASP A 91 30.38 8.81 23.17
N ASP A 92 31.21 7.77 23.28
CA ASP A 92 32.43 7.60 22.47
C ASP A 92 32.10 7.19 21.03
N THR A 93 31.94 8.18 20.15
CA THR A 93 31.82 7.98 18.71
C THR A 93 32.28 9.20 17.91
N ARG A 94 32.95 8.95 16.77
CA ARG A 94 33.44 10.02 15.88
C ARG A 94 33.30 9.66 14.42
N LEU A 95 32.86 10.63 13.62
CA LEU A 95 32.89 10.59 12.17
C LEU A 95 34.31 10.89 11.68
N GLU A 96 35.09 9.85 11.38
CA GLU A 96 36.47 9.98 10.93
C GLU A 96 36.55 10.45 9.47
N ALA A 97 35.60 9.98 8.66
CA ALA A 97 35.49 10.36 7.26
C ALA A 97 34.02 10.70 6.95
N PRO A 98 33.65 12.00 6.82
CA PRO A 98 32.33 12.40 6.38
C PRO A 98 32.13 12.06 4.90
N PHE A 99 30.87 11.99 4.45
CA PHE A 99 30.55 11.77 3.03
C PHE A 99 31.25 12.80 2.14
N ALA A 100 32.00 12.31 1.16
CA ALA A 100 32.66 13.13 0.15
C ALA A 100 32.86 12.32 -1.14
N PRO A 101 32.99 12.98 -2.31
CA PRO A 101 33.50 12.33 -3.51
C PRO A 101 34.90 11.75 -3.27
N ASN A 102 35.21 10.58 -3.84
CA ASN A 102 36.53 9.94 -3.77
C ASN A 102 37.08 9.77 -2.33
N ASN A 103 36.21 9.51 -1.37
CA ASN A 103 36.58 9.44 0.06
C ASN A 103 37.33 8.16 0.46
N HIS A 104 37.57 7.25 -0.48
CA HIS A 104 38.13 5.92 -0.29
C HIS A 104 39.47 5.95 0.46
N ASP A 105 40.42 6.78 0.04
CA ASP A 105 41.75 6.87 0.66
C ASP A 105 41.70 7.42 2.08
N ARG A 106 40.81 8.38 2.34
CA ARG A 106 40.62 8.93 3.69
C ARG A 106 40.11 7.85 4.64
N ILE A 107 39.13 7.06 4.20
CA ILE A 107 38.58 5.93 4.97
C ILE A 107 39.68 4.90 5.24
N ILE A 108 40.42 4.46 4.21
CA ILE A 108 41.50 3.48 4.34
C ILE A 108 42.59 3.96 5.31
N ASN A 109 42.95 5.24 5.26
CA ASN A 109 43.96 5.80 6.17
C ASN A 109 43.46 5.89 7.62
N ALA A 110 42.19 6.25 7.85
CA ALA A 110 41.59 6.22 9.18
C ALA A 110 41.55 4.79 9.75
N LEU A 111 41.22 3.79 8.93
CA LEU A 111 41.26 2.38 9.33
C LEU A 111 42.67 1.96 9.74
N LYS A 112 43.72 2.36 9.01
CA LYS A 112 45.12 2.01 9.32
C LYS A 112 45.54 2.48 10.72
N THR A 113 45.18 3.69 11.11
CA THR A 113 45.58 4.29 12.39
C THR A 113 44.69 3.89 13.57
N LEU A 114 43.54 3.26 13.32
CA LEU A 114 42.62 2.79 14.36
C LEU A 114 43.28 1.78 15.31
N GLY A 115 43.17 2.07 16.61
CA GLY A 115 43.48 1.17 17.71
C GLY A 115 42.28 1.05 18.66
N PRO A 116 41.81 -0.16 19.01
CA PRO A 116 40.65 -0.31 19.89
C PRO A 116 40.95 0.02 21.35
N LYS A 117 39.99 0.61 22.08
CA LYS A 117 40.24 1.08 23.47
C LYS A 117 39.07 1.02 24.44
N GLY A 118 37.88 1.42 24.01
CA GLY A 118 36.78 1.90 24.85
C GLY A 118 35.64 0.91 25.03
N THR A 119 34.48 1.42 25.40
CA THR A 119 33.20 0.69 25.54
C THR A 119 32.44 0.63 24.22
N THR A 120 31.32 -0.10 24.18
CA THR A 120 30.55 -0.42 22.95
C THR A 120 29.19 0.32 22.96
N PRO A 121 29.12 1.64 22.71
CA PRO A 121 27.87 2.42 22.72
C PRO A 121 27.11 2.37 21.38
N ILE A 122 26.48 1.23 21.08
CA ILE A 122 25.87 0.94 19.77
C ILE A 122 24.72 1.89 19.45
N ALA A 123 23.76 2.02 20.37
CA ALA A 123 22.56 2.83 20.21
C ALA A 123 22.92 4.29 19.95
N TYR A 124 23.79 4.87 20.80
CA TYR A 124 24.25 6.25 20.63
C TYR A 124 25.01 6.43 19.30
N ALA A 125 25.88 5.48 18.93
CA ALA A 125 26.61 5.56 17.68
C ALA A 125 25.70 5.50 16.44
N LEU A 126 24.64 4.68 16.48
CA LEU A 126 23.61 4.61 15.44
C LEU A 126 22.78 5.90 15.35
N GLU A 127 22.43 6.51 16.48
CA GLU A 127 21.75 7.80 16.51
C GLU A 127 22.60 8.90 15.87
N GLN A 128 23.90 8.94 16.17
CA GLN A 128 24.80 9.91 15.57
C GLN A 128 25.02 9.62 14.08
N ALA A 129 25.14 8.35 13.68
CA ALA A 129 25.25 7.94 12.28
C ALA A 129 24.05 8.41 11.44
N ALA A 130 22.85 8.44 12.01
CA ALA A 130 21.66 8.96 11.36
C ALA A 130 21.83 10.41 10.87
N ASN A 131 22.54 11.21 11.65
CA ASN A 131 22.73 12.65 11.41
C ASN A 131 23.88 12.94 10.45
N ASP A 132 24.71 11.94 10.12
CA ASP A 132 25.84 12.10 9.21
C ASP A 132 25.40 12.07 7.73
N PHE A 133 24.21 11.54 7.43
CA PHE A 133 23.68 11.51 6.06
C PHE A 133 23.25 12.91 5.60
N PRO A 134 23.75 13.40 4.46
CA PRO A 134 23.28 14.65 3.89
C PRO A 134 21.78 14.57 3.56
N SER A 135 21.04 15.64 3.81
CA SER A 135 19.59 15.70 3.60
C SER A 135 19.16 15.95 2.15
N ASN A 136 20.12 16.03 1.20
CA ASN A 136 19.85 16.39 -0.19
C ASN A 136 19.68 15.16 -1.10
N GLY A 137 18.70 15.26 -2.01
CA GLY A 137 18.50 14.34 -3.12
C GLY A 137 17.74 13.04 -2.77
N HIS A 138 17.21 12.39 -3.81
CA HIS A 138 16.63 11.05 -3.71
C HIS A 138 17.77 10.01 -3.69
N THR A 139 18.24 9.68 -2.49
CA THR A 139 19.40 8.81 -2.27
C THR A 139 19.03 7.61 -1.42
N ARG A 140 19.71 6.49 -1.65
CA ARG A 140 19.61 5.30 -0.81
C ARG A 140 20.63 5.41 0.32
N ASN A 141 20.18 5.49 1.57
CA ASN A 141 21.06 5.63 2.73
C ASN A 141 21.19 4.29 3.48
N ILE A 142 22.41 3.79 3.59
CA ILE A 142 22.70 2.50 4.21
C ILE A 142 23.78 2.68 5.29
N ILE A 143 23.54 2.14 6.47
CA ILE A 143 24.55 1.95 7.51
C ILE A 143 24.99 0.50 7.48
N ILE A 144 26.28 0.26 7.28
CA ILE A 144 26.90 -1.05 7.44
C ILE A 144 27.59 -1.06 8.80
N MET A 145 26.98 -1.75 9.75
CA MET A 145 27.52 -1.84 11.10
C MET A 145 28.38 -3.08 11.22
N ILE A 146 29.60 -2.93 11.73
CA ILE A 146 30.52 -4.05 11.98
C ILE A 146 30.88 -4.02 13.46
N THR A 147 30.52 -5.08 14.18
CA THR A 147 30.71 -5.21 15.63
C THR A 147 31.03 -6.65 16.02
N ASP A 148 31.55 -6.86 17.21
CA ASP A 148 31.77 -8.19 17.79
C ASP A 148 30.97 -8.46 19.06
N GLY A 149 30.07 -7.55 19.44
CA GLY A 149 29.42 -7.59 20.74
C GLY A 149 28.07 -6.89 20.79
N ILE A 150 27.44 -7.03 21.96
CA ILE A 150 26.16 -6.43 22.32
C ILE A 150 26.37 -5.05 22.94
N GLU A 151 25.29 -4.28 23.02
CA GLU A 151 25.25 -2.98 23.68
C GLU A 151 25.78 -3.09 25.12
N SER A 152 26.62 -2.14 25.53
CA SER A 152 27.23 -2.11 26.87
C SER A 152 26.90 -0.85 27.67
N CYS A 153 26.05 0.01 27.10
CA CYS A 153 25.70 1.33 27.61
C CYS A 153 24.18 1.53 27.82
N ASP A 154 23.45 0.43 28.07
CA ASP A 154 22.02 0.40 28.39
C ASP A 154 21.10 1.03 27.32
N GLY A 155 21.61 1.21 26.09
CA GLY A 155 20.83 1.67 24.95
C GLY A 155 19.91 0.58 24.38
N ASP A 156 18.97 0.99 23.52
CA ASP A 156 18.10 0.07 22.76
C ASP A 156 18.41 0.16 21.25
N PRO A 157 19.32 -0.68 20.72
CA PRO A 157 19.63 -0.72 19.30
C PRO A 157 18.44 -1.05 18.40
N CYS A 158 17.45 -1.81 18.89
CA CYS A 158 16.24 -2.14 18.15
C CYS A 158 15.39 -0.89 17.91
N ALA A 159 15.14 -0.12 18.97
CA ALA A 159 14.37 1.12 18.88
C ALA A 159 15.04 2.13 17.94
N VAL A 160 16.38 2.26 18.02
CA VAL A 160 17.15 3.14 17.13
C VAL A 160 17.10 2.64 15.69
N SER A 161 17.24 1.33 15.44
CA SER A 161 17.11 0.75 14.09
C SER A 161 15.74 1.05 13.47
N LEU A 162 14.66 0.89 14.24
CA LEU A 162 13.32 1.22 13.77
C LEU A 162 13.19 2.72 13.44
N ALA A 163 13.77 3.60 14.25
CA ALA A 163 13.78 5.04 14.01
C ALA A 163 14.58 5.41 12.75
N LEU A 164 15.71 4.74 12.50
CA LEU A 164 16.51 4.88 11.28
C LEU A 164 15.70 4.50 10.03
N GLN A 165 15.03 3.35 10.06
CA GLN A 165 14.25 2.87 8.92
C GLN A 165 13.09 3.80 8.59
N ARG A 166 12.44 4.40 9.62
CA ARG A 166 11.42 5.45 9.43
C ARG A 166 11.98 6.73 8.82
N LYS A 167 13.28 7.01 8.98
CA LYS A 167 13.99 8.11 8.30
C LYS A 167 14.55 7.73 6.93
N GLY A 168 14.29 6.52 6.44
CA GLY A 168 14.83 6.02 5.17
C GLY A 168 16.32 5.68 5.22
N VAL A 169 16.85 5.40 6.42
CA VAL A 169 18.23 4.93 6.63
C VAL A 169 18.19 3.45 7.02
N PHE A 170 18.83 2.60 6.22
CA PHE A 170 18.74 1.15 6.38
C PHE A 170 19.99 0.59 7.05
N LEU A 171 19.78 -0.12 8.16
CA LEU A 171 20.86 -0.75 8.91
C LEU A 171 21.12 -2.17 8.39
N LYS A 172 22.40 -2.49 8.19
CA LYS A 172 22.90 -3.83 7.83
C LYS A 172 23.99 -4.22 8.83
N PRO A 173 23.63 -4.98 9.89
CA PRO A 173 24.59 -5.44 10.88
C PRO A 173 25.41 -6.65 10.39
N PHE A 174 26.72 -6.58 10.58
CA PHE A 174 27.70 -7.63 10.35
C PHE A 174 28.38 -7.92 11.66
N ILE A 175 28.24 -9.13 12.17
CA ILE A 175 28.71 -9.45 13.51
C ILE A 175 29.83 -10.47 13.44
N ILE A 176 30.90 -10.18 14.17
CA ILE A 176 32.16 -10.92 14.13
C ILE A 176 32.23 -11.88 15.31
N GLY A 177 32.37 -13.17 15.01
CA GLY A 177 32.77 -14.17 15.99
C GLY A 177 31.73 -14.47 17.07
N ILE A 178 30.44 -14.42 16.72
CA ILE A 178 29.35 -14.89 17.60
C ILE A 178 29.35 -16.41 17.67
N GLY A 179 29.44 -17.10 16.53
CA GLY A 179 29.07 -18.52 16.49
C GLY A 179 27.59 -18.73 16.83
N MET A 180 27.12 -19.98 16.92
CA MET A 180 25.71 -20.34 17.01
C MET A 180 25.02 -20.01 18.37
N ASP A 181 25.15 -18.80 18.88
CA ASP A 181 24.47 -18.36 20.11
C ASP A 181 23.12 -17.70 19.81
N LYS A 182 22.04 -18.38 20.21
CA LYS A 182 20.64 -17.93 20.03
C LYS A 182 20.32 -16.64 20.77
N GLU A 183 21.07 -16.30 21.82
CA GLU A 183 20.84 -15.07 22.58
C GLU A 183 21.18 -13.83 21.75
N PHE A 184 22.24 -13.91 20.95
CA PHE A 184 22.61 -12.86 20.00
C PHE A 184 21.61 -12.75 18.85
N GLU A 185 21.10 -13.86 18.30
CA GLU A 185 20.11 -13.82 17.21
C GLU A 185 18.86 -13.03 17.62
N ASN A 186 18.40 -13.19 18.86
CA ASN A 186 17.23 -12.47 19.38
C ASN A 186 17.50 -10.98 19.59
N GLN A 187 18.69 -10.61 20.06
CA GLN A 187 19.05 -9.20 20.32
C GLN A 187 19.29 -8.42 19.03
N PHE A 188 19.83 -9.06 17.99
CA PHE A 188 20.13 -8.41 16.71
C PHE A 188 19.05 -8.60 15.64
N GLY A 189 18.17 -9.59 15.76
CA GLY A 189 17.11 -9.85 14.78
C GLY A 189 16.15 -8.68 14.57
N CYS A 190 15.96 -7.85 15.60
CA CYS A 190 15.17 -6.61 15.51
C CYS A 190 15.84 -5.52 14.65
N MET A 191 17.17 -5.56 14.50
CA MET A 191 17.95 -4.57 13.76
C MET A 191 17.98 -4.85 12.25
N GLY A 192 17.34 -5.94 11.82
CA GLY A 192 17.30 -6.44 10.45
C GLY A 192 18.04 -7.77 10.31
N SER A 193 18.16 -8.25 9.07
CA SER A 193 18.99 -9.43 8.79
C SER A 193 20.46 -9.13 9.12
N PHE A 194 21.05 -9.90 10.03
CA PHE A 194 22.46 -9.86 10.35
C PHE A 194 23.22 -10.99 9.64
N TYR A 195 24.52 -10.79 9.48
CA TYR A 195 25.42 -11.81 8.95
C TYR A 195 26.35 -12.26 10.06
N ASP A 196 26.20 -13.52 10.48
CA ASP A 196 27.18 -14.21 11.30
C ASP A 196 28.19 -14.91 10.40
N ALA A 197 29.47 -14.75 10.71
CA ALA A 197 30.54 -15.40 10.01
C ALA A 197 31.31 -16.29 10.98
N ALA A 198 31.23 -17.59 10.75
CA ALA A 198 32.00 -18.57 11.49
C ALA A 198 33.52 -18.39 11.27
N ASP A 199 33.91 -17.95 10.07
CA ASP A 199 35.30 -17.75 9.65
C ASP A 199 35.48 -16.48 8.80
N ILE A 200 36.74 -16.07 8.61
CA ILE A 200 37.11 -14.85 7.88
C ILE A 200 36.64 -14.88 6.41
N SER A 201 36.64 -16.05 5.77
CA SER A 201 36.25 -16.21 4.37
C SER A 201 34.74 -16.03 4.21
N ALA A 202 33.95 -16.63 5.09
CA ALA A 202 32.50 -16.49 5.15
C ALA A 202 32.10 -15.03 5.37
N PHE A 203 32.79 -14.30 6.25
CA PHE A 203 32.51 -12.87 6.47
C PHE A 203 32.77 -12.04 5.22
N ARG A 204 33.91 -12.26 4.57
CA ARG A 204 34.25 -11.55 3.32
C ARG A 204 33.20 -11.81 2.26
N GLN A 205 32.75 -13.05 2.13
CA GLN A 205 31.73 -13.43 1.16
C GLN A 205 30.37 -12.81 1.51
N ALA A 206 29.96 -12.83 2.78
CA ALA A 206 28.72 -12.22 3.24
C ALA A 206 28.70 -10.70 3.01
N LEU A 207 29.78 -10.00 3.38
CA LEU A 207 29.93 -8.55 3.19
C LEU A 207 29.84 -8.18 1.71
N ASN A 208 30.59 -8.87 0.86
CA ASN A 208 30.55 -8.66 -0.58
C ASN A 208 29.16 -8.96 -1.14
N ASN A 209 28.56 -10.10 -0.78
CA ASN A 209 27.26 -10.52 -1.30
C ASN A 209 26.16 -9.53 -0.92
N ALA A 210 26.04 -9.17 0.36
CA ALA A 210 25.00 -8.26 0.83
C ALA A 210 25.04 -6.92 0.08
N LEU A 211 26.23 -6.42 -0.21
CA LEU A 211 26.43 -5.11 -0.82
C LEU A 211 26.29 -5.14 -2.33
N TYR A 212 26.92 -6.08 -3.02
CA TYR A 212 26.73 -6.24 -4.46
C TYR A 212 25.30 -6.64 -4.81
N GLN A 213 24.63 -7.45 -3.98
CA GLN A 213 23.22 -7.77 -4.19
C GLN A 213 22.36 -6.52 -3.97
N SER A 214 22.61 -5.70 -2.93
CA SER A 214 21.86 -4.46 -2.67
C SER A 214 22.03 -3.38 -3.76
N LEU A 215 23.13 -3.43 -4.50
CA LEU A 215 23.42 -2.53 -5.63
C LEU A 215 23.02 -3.12 -6.99
N GLY A 216 22.77 -4.43 -7.04
CA GLY A 216 22.39 -5.14 -8.25
C GLY A 216 20.97 -4.80 -8.69
N LYS A 217 20.76 -4.82 -10.02
CA LYS A 217 19.41 -4.70 -10.59
C LYS A 217 18.52 -5.80 -10.01
N THR A 218 17.49 -5.37 -9.30
CA THR A 218 16.50 -6.24 -8.70
C THR A 218 15.17 -5.98 -9.36
N THR A 219 14.48 -7.04 -9.77
CA THR A 219 13.16 -6.93 -10.38
C THR A 219 12.15 -7.74 -9.61
N VAL A 220 10.88 -7.36 -9.73
CA VAL A 220 9.76 -8.07 -9.16
C VAL A 220 8.66 -8.24 -10.20
N SER A 221 8.03 -9.41 -10.20
CA SER A 221 6.73 -9.64 -10.83
C SER A 221 5.72 -10.03 -9.77
N VAL A 222 4.50 -9.54 -9.95
CA VAL A 222 3.36 -9.87 -9.07
C VAL A 222 2.49 -10.87 -9.81
N GLU A 223 2.18 -11.99 -9.17
CA GLU A 223 1.27 -13.01 -9.66
C GLU A 223 -0.04 -12.88 -8.88
N LEU A 224 -1.04 -12.26 -9.51
CA LEU A 224 -2.39 -12.16 -8.94
C LEU A 224 -3.13 -13.49 -9.18
N LEU A 225 -3.44 -14.19 -8.09
CA LEU A 225 -4.01 -15.53 -8.11
C LEU A 225 -5.54 -15.52 -8.03
N ASP A 226 -6.16 -16.42 -8.80
CA ASP A 226 -7.60 -16.69 -8.80
C ASP A 226 -8.01 -17.61 -7.64
N ALA A 227 -9.29 -18.00 -7.61
CA ALA A 227 -9.83 -18.83 -6.53
C ALA A 227 -9.17 -20.22 -6.45
N HIS A 228 -8.55 -20.68 -7.54
CA HIS A 228 -7.87 -21.97 -7.70
C HIS A 228 -6.34 -21.83 -7.64
N ASP A 229 -5.84 -20.70 -7.14
CA ASP A 229 -4.41 -20.39 -7.00
C ASP A 229 -3.65 -20.33 -8.35
N ARG A 230 -4.37 -20.07 -9.44
CA ARG A 230 -3.79 -19.87 -10.77
C ARG A 230 -3.57 -18.39 -11.04
N PRO A 231 -2.46 -17.99 -11.67
CA PRO A 231 -2.16 -16.59 -11.90
C PRO A 231 -2.89 -16.05 -13.13
N THR A 232 -4.19 -15.79 -12.99
CA THR A 232 -5.03 -15.33 -14.11
C THR A 232 -5.61 -13.93 -13.92
N GLU A 233 -5.51 -13.38 -12.71
CA GLU A 233 -6.03 -12.06 -12.40
C GLU A 233 -5.10 -10.97 -12.97
N THR A 234 -5.68 -9.88 -13.46
CA THR A 234 -4.93 -8.78 -14.08
C THR A 234 -5.75 -7.49 -14.15
N ASN A 235 -5.16 -6.40 -14.64
CA ASN A 235 -5.78 -5.08 -14.80
C ASN A 235 -6.28 -4.47 -13.48
N VAL A 236 -5.59 -4.76 -12.38
CA VAL A 236 -5.86 -4.18 -11.06
C VAL A 236 -4.66 -3.33 -10.65
N ASN A 237 -4.91 -2.15 -10.07
CA ASN A 237 -3.85 -1.33 -9.50
C ASN A 237 -3.17 -2.07 -8.34
N VAL A 238 -1.84 -2.11 -8.40
CA VAL A 238 -0.96 -2.64 -7.36
C VAL A 238 -0.07 -1.51 -6.87
N SER A 239 -0.08 -1.28 -5.55
CA SER A 239 0.77 -0.29 -4.90
C SER A 239 1.78 -0.99 -3.99
N PHE A 240 3.05 -0.58 -4.12
CA PHE A 240 4.13 -0.97 -3.22
C PHE A 240 4.37 0.18 -2.25
N ILE A 241 4.09 -0.06 -0.98
CA ILE A 241 4.24 0.92 0.10
C ILE A 241 5.46 0.53 0.93
N ASN A 242 6.31 1.48 1.28
CA ASN A 242 7.39 1.21 2.23
C ASN A 242 6.78 0.85 3.60
N HIS A 243 7.10 -0.33 4.12
CA HIS A 243 6.53 -0.87 5.35
C HIS A 243 6.77 0.05 6.58
N PHE A 244 7.92 0.71 6.64
CA PHE A 244 8.30 1.52 7.80
C PHE A 244 7.82 2.97 7.70
N THR A 245 7.92 3.57 6.51
CA THR A 245 7.54 4.98 6.31
C THR A 245 6.09 5.16 5.91
N GLN A 246 5.43 4.10 5.45
CA GLN A 246 4.08 4.09 4.88
C GLN A 246 3.91 4.99 3.64
N ASN A 247 5.03 5.47 3.07
CA ASN A 247 5.02 6.21 1.82
C ASN A 247 4.93 5.26 0.62
N ALA A 248 4.17 5.65 -0.39
CA ALA A 248 4.15 4.93 -1.67
C ALA A 248 5.54 4.97 -2.31
N ALA A 249 6.07 3.80 -2.64
CA ALA A 249 7.33 3.69 -3.36
C ALA A 249 7.08 3.74 -4.86
N PHE A 250 6.16 2.90 -5.36
CA PHE A 250 5.71 2.91 -6.75
C PHE A 250 4.40 2.16 -6.89
N GLU A 251 3.73 2.39 -8.01
CA GLU A 251 2.41 1.87 -8.31
C GLU A 251 2.32 1.55 -9.80
N PHE A 252 1.57 0.51 -10.14
CA PHE A 252 1.30 0.17 -11.52
C PHE A 252 -0.06 -0.51 -11.65
N VAL A 253 -0.62 -0.49 -12.86
CA VAL A 253 -1.74 -1.36 -13.19
C VAL A 253 -1.16 -2.69 -13.61
N HIS A 254 -1.51 -3.77 -12.91
CA HIS A 254 -1.02 -5.10 -13.23
C HIS A 254 -1.42 -5.48 -14.66
N TYR A 255 -0.47 -6.00 -15.43
CA TYR A 255 -0.65 -6.44 -16.81
C TYR A 255 -0.13 -7.86 -16.98
N ARG A 256 -0.74 -8.60 -17.92
CA ARG A 256 -0.24 -9.89 -18.39
C ARG A 256 -0.21 -9.88 -19.92
N ASP A 257 0.84 -10.45 -20.50
CA ASP A 257 0.95 -10.61 -21.95
C ASP A 257 -0.01 -11.70 -22.49
N GLU A 258 -0.04 -11.86 -23.81
CA GLU A 258 -0.90 -12.85 -24.51
C GLU A 258 -0.62 -14.31 -24.11
N VAL A 259 0.58 -14.59 -23.57
CA VAL A 259 0.99 -15.93 -23.10
C VAL A 259 0.75 -16.06 -21.58
N GLY A 260 0.20 -15.02 -20.96
CA GLY A 260 -0.15 -14.99 -19.55
C GLY A 260 1.03 -14.77 -18.62
N ARG A 261 2.11 -14.11 -19.04
CA ARG A 261 3.21 -13.70 -18.16
C ARG A 261 2.98 -12.28 -17.62
N PRO A 262 3.17 -12.03 -16.32
CA PRO A 262 3.06 -10.69 -15.78
C PRO A 262 4.28 -9.85 -16.14
N ASP A 263 4.11 -8.52 -16.14
CA ASP A 263 5.24 -7.60 -16.27
C ASP A 263 6.20 -7.69 -15.07
N SER A 264 7.44 -7.29 -15.29
CA SER A 264 8.45 -7.13 -14.24
C SER A 264 8.82 -5.66 -14.09
N VAL A 265 8.90 -5.20 -12.85
CA VAL A 265 9.32 -3.82 -12.51
C VAL A 265 10.61 -3.85 -11.70
N GLU A 266 11.46 -2.84 -11.89
CA GLU A 266 12.64 -2.66 -11.04
C GLU A 266 12.24 -2.17 -9.65
N ILE A 267 12.86 -2.71 -8.61
CA ILE A 267 12.52 -2.44 -7.22
C ILE A 267 13.77 -2.18 -6.38
N ASP A 268 13.64 -1.37 -5.34
CA ASP A 268 14.73 -1.17 -4.38
C ASP A 268 14.76 -2.36 -3.41
N PRO A 269 15.78 -3.24 -3.48
CA PRO A 269 15.80 -4.42 -2.64
C PRO A 269 16.12 -4.13 -1.16
N VAL A 270 16.52 -2.90 -0.82
CA VAL A 270 16.85 -2.53 0.55
C VAL A 270 15.58 -2.26 1.36
N LEU A 271 14.49 -1.89 0.71
CA LEU A 271 13.21 -1.61 1.35
C LEU A 271 12.46 -2.92 1.66
N SER A 272 11.67 -2.88 2.73
CA SER A 272 10.58 -3.84 2.95
C SER A 272 9.26 -3.19 2.54
N TYR A 273 8.38 -3.96 1.91
CA TYR A 273 7.18 -3.42 1.28
C TYR A 273 5.90 -4.04 1.83
N ASP A 274 4.87 -3.22 1.99
CA ASP A 274 3.50 -3.70 1.98
C ASP A 274 2.99 -3.63 0.53
N ILE A 275 2.39 -4.71 0.04
CA ILE A 275 1.72 -4.75 -1.25
C ILE A 275 0.24 -4.60 -1.05
N ILE A 276 -0.34 -3.69 -1.81
CA ILE A 276 -1.77 -3.42 -1.83
C ILE A 276 -2.29 -3.69 -3.23
N VAL A 277 -3.27 -4.58 -3.33
CA VAL A 277 -4.01 -4.83 -4.58
C VAL A 277 -5.39 -4.21 -4.42
N ASN A 278 -5.71 -3.23 -5.26
CA ASN A 278 -6.89 -2.39 -5.16
C ASN A 278 -8.17 -3.07 -5.71
N THR A 279 -8.44 -4.28 -5.23
CA THR A 279 -9.72 -4.98 -5.40
C THR A 279 -10.78 -4.45 -4.43
N ILE A 280 -12.02 -4.95 -4.54
CA ILE A 280 -13.10 -4.63 -3.60
C ILE A 280 -13.57 -5.92 -2.90
N PRO A 281 -13.32 -6.11 -1.59
CA PRO A 281 -12.46 -5.29 -0.73
C PRO A 281 -10.97 -5.38 -1.13
N GLN A 282 -10.17 -4.46 -0.59
CA GLN A 282 -8.74 -4.36 -0.86
C GLN A 282 -7.98 -5.56 -0.26
N VAL A 283 -7.02 -6.12 -1.00
CA VAL A 283 -6.10 -7.16 -0.51
C VAL A 283 -4.77 -6.53 -0.16
N ARG A 284 -4.20 -6.91 0.99
CA ARG A 284 -2.91 -6.40 1.47
C ARG A 284 -2.03 -7.54 1.96
N GLN A 285 -0.76 -7.51 1.58
CA GLN A 285 0.30 -8.35 2.15
C GLN A 285 1.35 -7.43 2.78
N ASN A 286 1.70 -7.65 4.04
CA ASN A 286 2.59 -6.75 4.79
C ASN A 286 4.01 -7.29 4.89
N ASN A 287 4.97 -6.39 5.04
CA ASN A 287 6.36 -6.66 5.38
C ASN A 287 7.04 -7.72 4.47
N ILE A 288 6.90 -7.52 3.16
CA ILE A 288 7.52 -8.37 2.15
C ILE A 288 8.97 -7.92 1.96
N SER A 289 9.90 -8.83 2.22
CA SER A 289 11.32 -8.64 1.94
C SER A 289 11.65 -9.02 0.49
N ILE A 290 12.58 -8.28 -0.11
CA ILE A 290 13.02 -8.49 -1.49
C ILE A 290 14.42 -9.11 -1.50
N VAL A 291 14.61 -10.15 -2.28
CA VAL A 291 15.93 -10.75 -2.48
C VAL A 291 16.69 -9.93 -3.51
N ALA A 292 17.73 -9.26 -3.02
CA ALA A 292 18.53 -8.32 -3.78
C ALA A 292 19.32 -9.00 -4.93
N GLY A 293 19.45 -8.31 -6.06
CA GLY A 293 20.18 -8.77 -7.25
C GLY A 293 19.50 -9.93 -8.01
N LYS A 294 18.26 -10.26 -7.68
CA LYS A 294 17.50 -11.35 -8.31
C LYS A 294 16.14 -10.88 -8.80
N HIS A 295 15.51 -11.70 -9.63
CA HIS A 295 14.10 -11.58 -9.93
C HIS A 295 13.27 -12.18 -8.79
N ASN A 296 12.29 -11.43 -8.30
CA ASN A 296 11.41 -11.82 -7.21
C ASN A 296 10.00 -12.05 -7.76
N VAL A 297 9.34 -13.13 -7.33
CA VAL A 297 7.96 -13.45 -7.73
C VAL A 297 7.08 -13.39 -6.50
N LEU A 298 6.16 -12.43 -6.47
CA LEU A 298 5.26 -12.21 -5.33
C LEU A 298 3.87 -12.69 -5.69
N LYS A 299 3.30 -13.58 -4.88
CA LYS A 299 2.00 -14.19 -5.16
C LYS A 299 0.93 -13.59 -4.26
N VAL A 300 -0.11 -12.98 -4.84
CA VAL A 300 -1.20 -12.35 -4.08
C VAL A 300 -2.53 -12.92 -4.53
N LYS A 301 -3.30 -13.49 -3.59
CA LYS A 301 -4.62 -14.06 -3.89
C LYS A 301 -5.66 -12.94 -3.99
N ALA A 302 -6.22 -12.74 -5.18
CA ALA A 302 -7.16 -11.67 -5.48
C ALA A 302 -8.26 -12.17 -6.44
N PRO A 303 -8.99 -13.25 -6.11
CA PRO A 303 -9.98 -13.85 -7.00
C PRO A 303 -11.14 -12.89 -7.24
N GLN A 304 -11.49 -12.61 -8.50
CA GLN A 304 -12.55 -11.64 -8.80
C GLN A 304 -13.70 -12.24 -9.60
N GLY A 305 -14.88 -11.66 -9.40
CA GLY A 305 -16.04 -11.76 -10.29
C GLY A 305 -16.65 -10.38 -10.52
N MET A 306 -17.73 -10.32 -11.28
CA MET A 306 -18.42 -9.08 -11.60
C MET A 306 -19.81 -9.07 -10.96
N LEU A 307 -20.16 -8.00 -10.26
CA LEU A 307 -21.55 -7.70 -9.93
C LEU A 307 -22.12 -6.78 -11.00
N SER A 308 -23.26 -7.14 -11.58
CA SER A 308 -24.00 -6.31 -12.52
C SER A 308 -25.38 -6.03 -11.95
N VAL A 309 -25.72 -4.76 -11.80
CA VAL A 309 -27.03 -4.35 -11.30
C VAL A 309 -27.73 -3.57 -12.42
N LEU A 310 -28.85 -4.13 -12.88
CA LEU A 310 -29.58 -3.63 -14.03
C LEU A 310 -31.02 -3.35 -13.62
N GLN A 311 -31.33 -2.07 -13.44
CA GLN A 311 -32.67 -1.62 -13.12
C GLN A 311 -33.25 -0.81 -14.30
N PRO A 312 -34.25 -1.35 -15.02
CA PRO A 312 -35.02 -0.57 -15.97
C PRO A 312 -35.72 0.59 -15.25
N GLY A 313 -35.92 1.72 -15.95
CA GLY A 313 -36.60 2.89 -15.37
C GLY A 313 -35.88 3.56 -14.20
N HIS A 314 -34.59 3.28 -13.95
CA HIS A 314 -33.83 3.93 -12.87
C HIS A 314 -33.76 5.47 -13.01
N THR A 315 -33.90 6.01 -14.22
CA THR A 315 -33.96 7.46 -14.49
C THR A 315 -35.27 8.11 -14.05
N GLU A 316 -36.30 7.32 -13.73
CA GLU A 316 -37.56 7.82 -13.18
C GLU A 316 -37.38 8.31 -11.73
N TYR A 317 -36.34 7.82 -11.05
CA TYR A 317 -35.90 8.39 -9.78
C TYR A 317 -35.12 9.67 -10.04
N LYS A 318 -35.58 10.78 -9.46
CA LYS A 318 -35.00 12.12 -9.64
C LYS A 318 -33.48 12.16 -9.45
N ASP A 319 -32.98 11.46 -8.44
CA ASP A 319 -31.55 11.44 -8.07
C ASP A 319 -30.83 10.18 -8.62
N GLY A 320 -31.49 9.43 -9.50
CA GLY A 320 -31.05 8.10 -9.94
C GLY A 320 -31.16 7.05 -8.84
N VAL A 321 -30.55 5.88 -9.08
CA VAL A 321 -30.51 4.77 -8.11
C VAL A 321 -29.08 4.32 -7.93
N LEU A 322 -28.68 4.13 -6.67
CA LEU A 322 -27.40 3.56 -6.28
C LEU A 322 -27.62 2.15 -5.70
N ALA A 323 -26.70 1.25 -6.02
CA ALA A 323 -26.55 -0.02 -5.31
C ALA A 323 -25.43 0.12 -4.26
N LEU A 324 -25.78 -0.11 -3.00
CA LEU A 324 -24.88 -0.13 -1.85
C LEU A 324 -24.47 -1.58 -1.59
N VAL A 325 -23.18 -1.89 -1.73
CA VAL A 325 -22.67 -3.26 -1.63
C VAL A 325 -21.93 -3.45 -0.30
N ARG A 326 -22.29 -4.50 0.43
CA ARG A 326 -21.70 -4.88 1.72
C ARG A 326 -21.32 -6.36 1.75
N PRO A 327 -20.34 -6.80 2.55
CA PRO A 327 -20.18 -8.22 2.83
C PRO A 327 -21.48 -8.74 3.47
N SER A 328 -21.89 -9.96 3.12
CA SER A 328 -23.10 -10.52 3.73
C SER A 328 -22.97 -10.60 5.25
N GLY A 329 -24.02 -10.18 5.95
CA GLY A 329 -24.05 -10.14 7.42
C GLY A 329 -23.27 -8.98 8.06
N SER A 330 -22.61 -8.11 7.27
CA SER A 330 -21.88 -6.95 7.76
C SER A 330 -22.59 -5.63 7.44
N SER A 331 -22.43 -4.64 8.31
CA SER A 331 -22.92 -3.27 8.10
C SER A 331 -21.95 -2.38 7.31
N GLY A 332 -20.70 -2.82 7.14
CA GLY A 332 -19.66 -2.05 6.44
C GLY A 332 -19.94 -1.91 4.94
N LEU A 333 -20.07 -0.66 4.48
CA LEU A 333 -20.19 -0.33 3.06
C LEU A 333 -18.84 -0.50 2.36
N LEU A 334 -18.79 -1.30 1.30
CA LEU A 334 -17.58 -1.50 0.49
C LEU A 334 -17.51 -0.54 -0.68
N THR A 335 -18.62 -0.42 -1.42
CA THR A 335 -18.70 0.41 -2.63
C THR A 335 -20.14 0.78 -2.94
N THR A 336 -20.29 1.80 -3.79
CA THR A 336 -21.55 2.22 -4.38
C THR A 336 -21.47 2.10 -5.90
N ILE A 337 -22.57 1.65 -6.53
CA ILE A 337 -22.65 1.49 -7.98
C ILE A 337 -23.83 2.31 -8.48
N ALA A 338 -23.58 3.30 -9.34
CA ALA A 338 -24.63 4.01 -10.04
C ALA A 338 -25.28 3.10 -11.09
N LEU A 339 -26.61 3.17 -11.22
CA LEU A 339 -27.36 2.28 -12.09
C LEU A 339 -27.64 2.89 -13.48
N PRO A 340 -27.68 2.07 -14.54
CA PRO A 340 -27.21 0.68 -14.59
C PRO A 340 -25.68 0.64 -14.44
N GLY A 341 -25.16 -0.36 -13.74
CA GLY A 341 -23.73 -0.39 -13.45
C GLY A 341 -23.20 -1.77 -13.14
N LYS A 342 -21.88 -1.90 -13.27
CA LYS A 342 -21.13 -3.10 -12.94
C LYS A 342 -19.93 -2.73 -12.09
N ALA A 343 -19.53 -3.61 -11.17
CA ALA A 343 -18.31 -3.46 -10.41
C ALA A 343 -17.61 -4.81 -10.22
N PRO A 344 -16.29 -4.89 -10.40
CA PRO A 344 -15.53 -6.06 -10.00
C PRO A 344 -15.50 -6.13 -8.47
N LEU A 345 -15.73 -7.34 -7.94
CA LEU A 345 -15.67 -7.64 -6.52
C LEU A 345 -14.83 -8.90 -6.34
N LEU A 346 -14.21 -9.05 -5.18
CA LEU A 346 -13.61 -10.34 -4.82
C LEU A 346 -14.70 -11.43 -4.78
N VAL A 347 -14.27 -12.67 -5.00
CA VAL A 347 -15.14 -13.85 -4.83
C VAL A 347 -15.62 -13.91 -3.39
N GLY A 348 -16.93 -14.05 -3.21
CA GLY A 348 -17.57 -14.00 -1.89
C GLY A 348 -19.06 -13.78 -1.96
N THR A 349 -19.68 -13.53 -0.81
CA THR A 349 -21.12 -13.34 -0.67
C THR A 349 -21.42 -11.95 -0.11
N TYR A 350 -22.34 -11.24 -0.76
CA TYR A 350 -22.60 -9.82 -0.54
C TYR A 350 -24.09 -9.53 -0.38
N ASP A 351 -24.40 -8.50 0.38
CA ASP A 351 -25.72 -7.89 0.42
C ASP A 351 -25.73 -6.63 -0.46
N VAL A 352 -26.72 -6.52 -1.34
CA VAL A 352 -26.89 -5.40 -2.27
C VAL A 352 -28.18 -4.66 -1.93
N GLU A 353 -28.06 -3.43 -1.44
CA GLU A 353 -29.21 -2.57 -1.12
C GLU A 353 -29.35 -1.49 -2.19
N LEU A 354 -30.55 -1.32 -2.73
CA LEU A 354 -30.83 -0.29 -3.72
C LEU A 354 -31.55 0.89 -3.07
N THR A 355 -31.14 2.10 -3.45
CA THR A 355 -31.77 3.35 -3.02
C THR A 355 -33.11 3.62 -3.70
N THR A 356 -33.80 2.57 -4.16
CA THR A 356 -35.16 2.64 -4.69
C THR A 356 -36.15 3.03 -3.60
N LEU A 357 -37.39 3.31 -4.02
CA LEU A 357 -38.51 3.57 -3.13
C LEU A 357 -39.60 2.51 -3.31
N PRO A 358 -39.96 1.71 -2.29
CA PRO A 358 -39.16 1.42 -1.09
C PRO A 358 -37.77 0.85 -1.44
N ARG A 359 -36.86 0.90 -0.47
CA ARG A 359 -35.52 0.30 -0.61
C ARG A 359 -35.66 -1.21 -0.82
N ARG A 360 -34.91 -1.75 -1.77
CA ARG A 360 -34.85 -3.19 -2.05
C ARG A 360 -33.51 -3.73 -1.58
N ILE A 361 -33.52 -4.86 -0.86
CA ILE A 361 -32.31 -5.50 -0.36
C ILE A 361 -32.25 -6.92 -0.93
N TYR A 362 -31.17 -7.23 -1.64
CA TYR A 362 -30.85 -8.54 -2.15
C TYR A 362 -29.80 -9.15 -1.24
N LYS A 363 -30.20 -10.16 -0.47
CA LYS A 363 -29.33 -10.84 0.48
C LYS A 363 -28.56 -11.95 -0.19
N ASN A 364 -27.34 -12.21 0.29
CA ASN A 364 -26.53 -13.36 -0.10
C ASN A 364 -26.25 -13.49 -1.61
N VAL A 365 -26.05 -12.37 -2.30
CA VAL A 365 -25.62 -12.35 -3.70
C VAL A 365 -24.20 -12.92 -3.77
N THR A 366 -24.04 -14.06 -4.43
CA THR A 366 -22.75 -14.75 -4.53
C THR A 366 -22.01 -14.30 -5.77
N ILE A 367 -20.77 -13.82 -5.59
CA ILE A 367 -19.83 -13.49 -6.65
C ILE A 367 -18.88 -14.67 -6.84
N ALA A 368 -18.92 -15.28 -8.02
CA ALA A 368 -18.09 -16.42 -8.37
C ALA A 368 -16.94 -16.01 -9.31
N GLN A 369 -15.85 -16.77 -9.26
CA GLN A 369 -14.63 -16.55 -10.05
C GLN A 369 -14.95 -16.33 -11.53
N SER A 370 -14.52 -15.21 -12.07
CA SER A 370 -14.64 -14.81 -13.48
C SER A 370 -16.08 -14.85 -14.04
N LYS A 371 -17.10 -14.83 -13.18
CA LYS A 371 -18.52 -14.81 -13.59
C LYS A 371 -19.15 -13.46 -13.31
N THR A 372 -20.18 -13.12 -14.09
CA THR A 372 -21.06 -11.99 -13.80
C THR A 372 -22.28 -12.46 -13.05
N SER A 373 -22.49 -11.89 -11.87
CA SER A 373 -23.66 -12.11 -11.02
C SER A 373 -24.60 -10.94 -11.21
N GLU A 374 -25.86 -11.22 -11.50
CA GLU A 374 -26.83 -10.19 -11.89
C GLU A 374 -27.88 -9.96 -10.81
N VAL A 375 -28.09 -8.70 -10.46
CA VAL A 375 -29.25 -8.24 -9.67
C VAL A 375 -30.15 -7.47 -10.63
N LYS A 376 -31.39 -7.96 -10.78
CA LYS A 376 -32.39 -7.41 -11.70
C LYS A 376 -33.64 -6.98 -10.92
N PRO A 377 -33.70 -5.74 -10.44
CA PRO A 377 -34.90 -5.17 -9.83
C PRO A 377 -35.96 -4.91 -10.88
N GLU A 378 -37.22 -4.90 -10.44
CA GLU A 378 -38.32 -4.54 -11.30
C GLU A 378 -38.27 -3.06 -11.67
N GLN A 379 -38.81 -2.73 -12.85
CA GLN A 379 -38.98 -1.34 -13.25
C GLN A 379 -39.93 -0.65 -12.24
N PRO A 380 -39.60 0.55 -11.73
CA PRO A 380 -40.56 1.34 -10.99
C PRO A 380 -41.79 1.68 -11.84
N GLY A 381 -42.88 2.04 -11.18
CA GLY A 381 -43.93 2.83 -11.79
C GLY A 381 -43.85 4.28 -11.33
N VAL A 382 -44.43 5.18 -12.12
CA VAL A 382 -44.51 6.62 -11.82
C VAL A 382 -45.91 6.98 -11.38
N VAL A 383 -46.05 7.44 -10.13
CA VAL A 383 -47.33 7.87 -9.59
C VAL A 383 -47.36 9.39 -9.50
N ASN A 384 -48.36 10.01 -10.13
CA ASN A 384 -48.61 11.44 -10.04
C ASN A 384 -49.75 11.70 -9.05
N PHE A 385 -49.43 12.22 -7.87
CA PHE A 385 -50.42 12.66 -6.89
C PHE A 385 -50.82 14.10 -7.20
N LEU A 386 -52.12 14.30 -7.46
CA LEU A 386 -52.72 15.57 -7.83
C LEU A 386 -53.64 16.03 -6.71
N THR A 387 -53.32 17.13 -6.05
CA THR A 387 -54.12 17.69 -4.96
C THR A 387 -54.77 19.00 -5.40
N SER A 388 -55.95 19.32 -4.84
CA SER A 388 -56.66 20.58 -5.10
C SER A 388 -56.04 21.79 -4.37
N SER A 389 -55.22 21.54 -3.35
CA SER A 389 -54.55 22.53 -2.53
C SER A 389 -53.25 21.94 -1.98
N ARG A 390 -52.40 22.77 -1.36
CA ARG A 390 -51.23 22.30 -0.60
C ARG A 390 -51.69 21.56 0.66
N GLY A 391 -50.87 20.63 1.11
CA GLY A 391 -51.28 19.71 2.17
C GLY A 391 -50.17 18.81 2.67
N ILE A 392 -50.48 18.11 3.75
CA ILE A 392 -49.58 17.14 4.38
C ILE A 392 -49.99 15.77 3.88
N GLY A 393 -49.08 15.07 3.21
CA GLY A 393 -49.32 13.73 2.69
C GLY A 393 -48.17 12.76 2.92
N SER A 394 -48.50 11.50 3.14
CA SER A 394 -47.54 10.42 3.32
C SER A 394 -47.98 9.17 2.58
N ILE A 395 -47.02 8.47 1.98
CA ILE A 395 -47.20 7.21 1.26
C ILE A 395 -46.73 6.07 2.14
N TYR A 396 -47.54 5.02 2.21
CA TYR A 396 -47.28 3.81 2.96
C TYR A 396 -47.33 2.60 2.01
N GLN A 397 -46.35 1.71 2.11
CA GLN A 397 -46.42 0.38 1.53
C GLN A 397 -47.28 -0.51 2.42
N ILE A 398 -48.13 -1.33 1.82
CA ILE A 398 -48.91 -2.37 2.49
C ILE A 398 -48.22 -3.71 2.25
N MET A 399 -47.92 -4.44 3.32
CA MET A 399 -47.29 -5.76 3.28
C MET A 399 -48.36 -6.87 3.26
N ASP A 400 -47.98 -8.08 2.89
CA ASP A 400 -48.91 -9.22 2.72
C ASP A 400 -49.64 -9.60 4.01
N ASP A 401 -49.03 -9.34 5.18
CA ASP A 401 -49.62 -9.53 6.50
C ASP A 401 -50.61 -8.41 6.91
N GLY A 402 -50.86 -7.45 6.00
CA GLY A 402 -51.73 -6.29 6.21
C GLY A 402 -51.08 -5.15 7.00
N SER A 403 -49.86 -5.33 7.52
CA SER A 403 -49.14 -4.25 8.17
C SER A 403 -48.62 -3.24 7.15
N GLN A 404 -48.30 -2.03 7.63
CA GLN A 404 -47.91 -0.92 6.77
C GLN A 404 -46.54 -0.37 7.14
N ARG A 405 -45.81 0.12 6.15
CA ARG A 405 -44.53 0.79 6.31
C ARG A 405 -44.57 2.16 5.64
N TRP A 406 -44.22 3.20 6.38
CA TRP A 406 -44.02 4.53 5.79
C TRP A 406 -42.83 4.50 4.82
N ILE A 407 -42.98 5.08 3.63
CA ILE A 407 -41.91 5.10 2.61
C ILE A 407 -41.54 6.51 2.13
N HIS A 408 -42.48 7.44 2.08
CA HIS A 408 -42.24 8.78 1.51
C HIS A 408 -43.26 9.79 1.99
N ASN A 409 -42.87 11.07 2.08
CA ASN A 409 -43.78 12.19 2.29
C ASN A 409 -43.94 12.95 0.99
N LEU A 410 -45.17 13.36 0.66
CA LEU A 410 -45.40 14.29 -0.43
C LEU A 410 -44.76 15.65 -0.08
N ASP A 411 -44.22 16.33 -1.07
CA ASP A 411 -43.80 17.73 -0.93
C ASP A 411 -45.04 18.59 -0.68
N GLN A 412 -45.09 19.15 0.52
CA GLN A 412 -46.23 19.93 1.02
C GLN A 412 -46.35 21.28 0.29
N THR A 413 -45.28 21.74 -0.34
CA THR A 413 -45.27 22.98 -1.11
C THR A 413 -45.88 22.83 -2.50
N GLN A 414 -46.02 21.59 -2.97
CA GLN A 414 -46.48 21.27 -4.32
C GLN A 414 -47.91 20.73 -4.31
N ILE A 415 -48.69 21.12 -5.32
CA ILE A 415 -50.01 20.51 -5.61
C ILE A 415 -49.91 19.29 -6.53
N ARG A 416 -48.73 19.08 -7.12
CA ARG A 416 -48.40 17.93 -7.96
C ARG A 416 -47.13 17.28 -7.44
N ASN A 417 -47.24 16.03 -7.04
CA ASN A 417 -46.11 15.22 -6.59
C ASN A 417 -45.94 14.03 -7.53
N THR A 418 -44.82 13.95 -8.24
CA THR A 418 -44.49 12.84 -9.12
C THR A 418 -43.44 11.98 -8.44
N VAL A 419 -43.76 10.72 -8.16
CA VAL A 419 -42.91 9.81 -7.38
C VAL A 419 -42.75 8.49 -8.11
N ALA A 420 -41.49 8.08 -8.35
CA ALA A 420 -41.18 6.74 -8.83
C ALA A 420 -41.18 5.75 -7.66
N ILE A 421 -41.96 4.67 -7.77
CA ILE A 421 -42.20 3.70 -6.71
C ILE A 421 -42.06 2.28 -7.29
N GLN A 422 -41.39 1.38 -6.58
CA GLN A 422 -41.28 -0.03 -6.94
C GLN A 422 -42.66 -0.71 -6.94
N PRO A 423 -42.85 -1.79 -7.71
CA PRO A 423 -44.12 -2.50 -7.74
C PRO A 423 -44.58 -2.99 -6.36
N GLY A 424 -45.89 -2.97 -6.15
CA GLY A 424 -46.52 -3.40 -4.89
C GLY A 424 -47.82 -2.66 -4.57
N SER A 425 -48.36 -2.96 -3.39
CA SER A 425 -49.58 -2.34 -2.86
C SER A 425 -49.25 -1.18 -1.92
N TYR A 426 -49.97 -0.07 -2.07
CA TYR A 426 -49.70 1.16 -1.35
C TYR A 426 -50.99 1.85 -0.93
N LYS A 427 -50.86 2.77 0.02
CA LYS A 427 -51.86 3.80 0.26
C LYS A 427 -51.21 5.16 0.47
N VAL A 428 -51.93 6.20 0.12
CA VAL A 428 -51.58 7.57 0.43
C VAL A 428 -52.59 8.14 1.41
N VAL A 429 -52.08 8.85 2.41
CA VAL A 429 -52.84 9.56 3.43
C VAL A 429 -52.56 11.03 3.24
N TYR A 430 -53.58 11.85 3.05
CA TYR A 430 -53.41 13.26 2.70
C TYR A 430 -54.44 14.14 3.41
N ARG A 431 -54.03 15.34 3.84
CA ARG A 431 -54.93 16.37 4.35
C ARG A 431 -54.49 17.73 3.84
N SER A 432 -55.44 18.49 3.27
CA SER A 432 -55.21 19.89 2.90
C SER A 432 -54.79 20.72 4.12
N GLU A 433 -53.85 21.65 3.94
CA GLU A 433 -53.47 22.61 4.99
C GLU A 433 -54.67 23.46 5.44
N GLN A 434 -55.61 23.72 4.52
CA GLN A 434 -56.81 24.53 4.79
C GLN A 434 -57.87 23.76 5.61
N ALA A 435 -57.76 22.43 5.71
CA ALA A 435 -58.74 21.61 6.41
C ALA A 435 -58.60 21.74 7.93
N LYS A 436 -59.68 22.18 8.60
CA LYS A 436 -59.73 22.42 10.05
C LYS A 436 -60.00 21.15 10.87
N GLY A 437 -59.19 20.10 10.70
CA GLY A 437 -59.24 18.88 11.52
C GLY A 437 -58.78 17.60 10.81
N SER A 438 -58.39 16.59 11.58
CA SER A 438 -57.93 15.28 11.08
C SER A 438 -59.03 14.45 10.41
N LYS A 439 -60.30 14.69 10.73
CA LYS A 439 -61.45 14.02 10.09
C LYS A 439 -61.57 14.26 8.58
N TYR A 440 -60.86 15.27 8.05
CA TYR A 440 -60.83 15.59 6.62
C TYR A 440 -59.67 14.91 5.87
N THR A 441 -59.00 13.95 6.49
CA THR A 441 -57.94 13.18 5.86
C THR A 441 -58.51 12.24 4.79
N SER A 442 -58.01 12.40 3.57
CA SER A 442 -58.25 11.52 2.42
C SER A 442 -57.29 10.34 2.47
N ILE A 443 -57.80 9.12 2.32
CA ILE A 443 -57.00 7.90 2.28
C ILE A 443 -57.37 7.16 1.00
N LYS A 444 -56.38 6.88 0.15
CA LYS A 444 -56.58 6.11 -1.08
C LYS A 444 -55.54 5.00 -1.20
N SER A 445 -56.02 3.78 -1.41
CA SER A 445 -55.18 2.62 -1.74
C SER A 445 -54.99 2.52 -3.25
N PHE A 446 -53.83 2.05 -3.67
CA PHE A 446 -53.47 1.88 -5.08
C PHE A 446 -52.42 0.78 -5.23
N GLU A 447 -52.29 0.26 -6.44
CA GLU A 447 -51.29 -0.74 -6.80
C GLU A 447 -50.37 -0.17 -7.88
N VAL A 448 -49.06 -0.35 -7.71
CA VAL A 448 -48.07 0.03 -8.72
C VAL A 448 -47.62 -1.23 -9.44
N LYS A 449 -47.78 -1.23 -10.76
CA LYS A 449 -47.28 -2.31 -11.63
C LYS A 449 -45.95 -1.89 -12.28
N PRO A 450 -45.08 -2.83 -12.67
CA PRO A 450 -43.81 -2.49 -13.33
C PRO A 450 -44.01 -1.59 -14.55
N GLY A 451 -43.29 -0.46 -14.60
CA GLY A 451 -43.33 0.51 -15.71
C GLY A 451 -44.66 1.25 -15.88
N SER A 452 -45.61 1.10 -14.95
CA SER A 452 -46.90 1.78 -15.03
C SER A 452 -46.79 3.27 -14.72
N SER A 453 -47.63 4.09 -15.34
CA SER A 453 -47.74 5.52 -15.02
C SER A 453 -49.21 5.90 -14.92
N PHE A 454 -49.60 6.50 -13.79
CA PHE A 454 -50.99 6.88 -13.54
C PHE A 454 -51.12 8.01 -12.51
N ASN A 455 -52.34 8.55 -12.40
CA ASN A 455 -52.65 9.68 -11.54
C ASN A 455 -53.52 9.25 -10.35
N ILE A 456 -53.29 9.88 -9.20
CA ILE A 456 -54.14 9.76 -8.02
C ILE A 456 -54.57 11.16 -7.59
N SER A 457 -55.85 11.46 -7.74
CA SER A 457 -56.45 12.70 -7.23
C SER A 457 -56.74 12.58 -5.73
N LEU A 458 -56.35 13.56 -4.91
CA LEU A 458 -56.44 13.49 -3.44
C LEU A 458 -57.31 14.56 -2.79
#